data_AF-A0A496ZP51-F1
#
_entry.id   AF-A0A496ZP51-F1
#
_cell.length_a   1.000
_cell.length_b   1.000
_cell.length_c   1.000
_cell.angle_alpha   90.00
_cell.angle_beta   90.00
_cell.angle_gamma   90.00
#
_symmetry.space_group_name_H-M   'P 1'
#
loop_
_entity.id
_entity.type
_entity.pdbx_description
1 polymer ?
#
loop_
_entity_poly.entity_id
_entity_poly.type
_entity_poly.pdbx_seq_one_letter_code
_entity_poly.pdbx_strand_id
1 'polypeptide(L)'
;MIKAICGLLILMLCSSLFAGNNFEVKYKGALKNIMHKGDISAKYSLSEIAGKENIYALGALENLQGEIQIFDSKPFNSAGINEKIEISNSYSKKASLLVYAQVSEWTEINIPNEILSYEQLETYIAEKAEENRLDVDKPFPFLLEGKPESIDWHIIKWEIGDNDHSHQKHIESGPHGTLEKTEMDILGFYSSRHHAIFTHHTTNMHLHFKTADEKIAGHLDGMKLGQNMVLKLPKPNKK
;
A
#
# COMPACT_ATOMS: atom_id res chain seq x y z
N MET A 1 14.79 67.28 -18.43
CA MET A 1 14.49 66.60 -17.15
C MET A 1 13.56 65.43 -17.44
N ILE A 2 14.09 64.21 -17.52
CA ILE A 2 13.32 62.99 -17.79
C ILE A 2 13.04 62.35 -16.42
N LYS A 3 11.76 62.29 -16.02
CA LYS A 3 11.33 61.60 -14.79
C LYS A 3 11.18 60.12 -15.12
N ALA A 4 12.09 59.30 -14.60
CA ALA A 4 11.95 57.85 -14.61
C ALA A 4 10.90 57.45 -13.56
N ILE A 5 9.80 56.84 -14.01
CA ILE A 5 8.79 56.23 -13.14
C ILE A 5 9.28 54.81 -12.86
N CYS A 6 9.69 54.57 -11.62
CA CYS A 6 10.10 53.26 -11.14
C CYS A 6 8.84 52.51 -10.68
N GLY A 7 8.35 51.59 -11.52
CA GLY A 7 7.24 50.71 -11.18
C GLY A 7 7.73 49.58 -10.27
N LEU A 8 7.25 49.57 -9.02
CA LEU A 8 7.53 48.53 -8.04
C LEU A 8 6.70 47.28 -8.38
N LEU A 9 7.37 46.24 -8.90
CA LEU A 9 6.77 44.95 -9.20
C LEU A 9 6.65 44.15 -7.90
N ILE A 10 5.44 44.05 -7.34
CA ILE A 10 5.17 43.21 -6.16
C ILE A 10 5.04 41.75 -6.66
N LEU A 11 6.09 40.95 -6.48
CA LEU A 11 5.99 39.50 -6.61
C LEU A 11 5.17 38.96 -5.43
N MET A 12 3.90 38.61 -5.67
CA MET A 12 3.17 37.73 -4.77
C MET A 12 3.83 36.34 -4.79
N LEU A 13 4.67 36.08 -3.79
CA LEU A 13 5.07 34.73 -3.42
C LEU A 13 3.83 34.00 -2.90
N CYS A 14 3.12 33.31 -3.80
CA CYS A 14 2.11 32.34 -3.43
C CYS A 14 2.85 31.14 -2.83
N SER A 15 3.11 31.18 -1.52
CA SER A 15 3.51 30.00 -0.78
C SER A 15 2.34 29.01 -0.83
N SER A 16 2.49 27.95 -1.63
CA SER A 16 1.60 26.79 -1.65
C SER A 16 1.64 26.14 -0.28
N LEU A 17 0.80 26.62 0.63
CA LEU A 17 0.54 25.99 1.92
C LEU A 17 -0.19 24.68 1.64
N PHE A 18 0.58 23.58 1.56
CA PHE A 18 0.05 22.22 1.64
C PHE A 18 -0.90 22.14 2.84
N ALA A 19 -2.15 21.76 2.60
CA ALA A 19 -3.07 21.49 3.69
C ALA A 19 -2.57 20.26 4.44
N GLY A 20 -2.51 20.29 5.77
CA GLY A 20 -2.09 19.13 6.55
C GLY A 20 -2.98 17.92 6.23
N ASN A 21 -2.38 16.76 6.02
CA ASN A 21 -3.08 15.50 5.80
C ASN A 21 -3.96 15.15 7.02
N ASN A 22 -5.14 14.57 6.78
CA ASN A 22 -6.04 14.09 7.84
C ASN A 22 -5.66 12.75 8.46
N PHE A 23 -4.53 12.20 8.03
CA PHE A 23 -4.08 10.89 8.41
C PHE A 23 -2.57 10.93 8.70
N GLU A 24 -2.12 9.96 9.48
CA GLU A 24 -0.72 9.69 9.74
C GLU A 24 -0.45 8.24 9.34
N VAL A 25 0.54 8.01 8.48
CA VAL A 25 1.01 6.65 8.18
C VAL A 25 1.99 6.22 9.26
N LYS A 26 1.69 5.11 9.91
CA LYS A 26 2.51 4.48 10.94
C LYS A 26 3.02 3.14 10.42
N TYR A 27 4.21 2.74 10.84
CA TYR A 27 4.76 1.45 10.47
C TYR A 27 5.58 0.81 11.61
N LYS A 28 5.74 -0.51 11.54
CA LYS A 28 6.52 -1.35 12.45
C LYS A 28 7.23 -2.43 11.65
N GLY A 29 8.47 -2.73 12.02
CA GLY A 29 9.32 -3.64 11.24
C GLY A 29 9.96 -2.96 10.03
N ALA A 30 10.78 -3.72 9.31
CA ALA A 30 11.41 -3.26 8.07
C ALA A 30 11.80 -4.46 7.18
N LEU A 31 11.51 -4.39 5.89
CA LEU A 31 11.85 -5.42 4.89
C LEU A 31 13.35 -5.75 4.90
N LYS A 32 14.24 -4.76 5.00
CA LYS A 32 15.69 -5.01 5.10
C LYS A 32 16.10 -5.85 6.31
N ASN A 33 15.37 -5.78 7.42
CA ASN A 33 15.68 -6.60 8.60
C ASN A 33 15.20 -8.04 8.38
N ILE A 34 14.06 -8.23 7.70
CA ILE A 34 13.58 -9.55 7.29
C ILE A 34 14.58 -10.15 6.30
N MET A 35 14.79 -9.50 5.16
CA MET A 35 15.57 -10.04 4.04
C MET A 35 17.06 -10.20 4.35
N HIS A 36 17.69 -9.26 5.08
CA HIS A 36 19.15 -9.28 5.27
C HIS A 36 19.59 -9.78 6.65
N LYS A 37 18.69 -9.82 7.64
CA LYS A 37 19.02 -10.25 9.01
C LYS A 37 18.20 -11.46 9.48
N GLY A 38 17.24 -11.94 8.69
CA GLY A 38 16.34 -13.02 9.08
C GLY A 38 15.45 -12.66 10.27
N ASP A 39 15.25 -11.37 10.58
CA ASP A 39 14.44 -10.95 11.72
C ASP A 39 12.96 -11.02 11.38
N ILE A 40 12.41 -12.21 11.51
CA ILE A 40 11.00 -12.54 11.27
C ILE A 40 10.16 -12.51 12.56
N SER A 41 10.69 -11.94 13.65
CA SER A 41 9.98 -11.87 14.92
C SER A 41 8.88 -10.80 14.95
N ALA A 42 7.85 -11.01 15.76
CA ALA A 42 6.75 -10.07 15.92
C ALA A 42 7.22 -8.67 16.38
N LYS A 43 6.78 -7.64 15.65
CA LYS A 43 7.02 -6.20 15.94
C LYS A 43 5.76 -5.44 16.33
N TYR A 44 4.58 -6.02 16.06
CA TYR A 44 3.29 -5.41 16.36
C TYR A 44 2.22 -6.46 16.61
N SER A 45 1.27 -6.17 17.50
CA SER A 45 0.07 -6.98 17.67
C SER A 45 -1.12 -6.28 17.04
N LEU A 46 -1.87 -6.99 16.17
CA LEU A 46 -3.04 -6.40 15.51
C LEU A 46 -4.12 -6.01 16.52
N SER A 47 -4.16 -6.59 17.72
CA SER A 47 -5.09 -6.20 18.77
C SER A 47 -4.95 -4.73 19.20
N GLU A 48 -3.80 -4.09 18.98
CA GLU A 48 -3.58 -2.66 19.27
C GLU A 48 -4.37 -1.71 18.35
N ILE A 49 -4.84 -2.20 17.21
CA ILE A 49 -5.71 -1.47 16.27
C ILE A 49 -7.12 -2.04 16.21
N ALA A 50 -7.44 -3.04 17.03
CA ALA A 50 -8.79 -3.58 17.13
C ALA A 50 -9.76 -2.52 17.67
N GLY A 51 -10.97 -2.47 17.10
CA GLY A 51 -12.03 -1.53 17.51
C GLY A 51 -11.80 -0.07 17.09
N LYS A 52 -10.68 0.25 16.43
CA LYS A 52 -10.49 1.54 15.77
C LYS A 52 -11.23 1.54 14.43
N GLU A 53 -11.86 2.66 14.12
CA GLU A 53 -12.55 2.87 12.85
C GLU A 53 -11.58 3.32 11.74
N ASN A 54 -12.01 3.08 10.50
CA ASN A 54 -11.34 3.45 9.25
C ASN A 54 -9.86 3.09 9.17
N ILE A 55 -9.47 1.96 9.75
CA ILE A 55 -8.11 1.44 9.67
C ILE A 55 -7.88 0.79 8.31
N TYR A 56 -6.80 1.22 7.66
CA TYR A 56 -6.24 0.55 6.49
C TYR A 56 -4.82 0.13 6.83
N ALA A 57 -4.50 -1.15 6.65
CA ALA A 57 -3.20 -1.69 6.99
C ALA A 57 -2.78 -2.82 6.05
N LEU A 58 -1.48 -2.96 5.80
CA LEU A 58 -0.93 -4.14 5.14
C LEU A 58 0.44 -4.51 5.70
N GLY A 59 0.87 -5.75 5.46
CA GLY A 59 2.19 -6.25 5.86
C GLY A 59 2.24 -7.77 5.98
N ALA A 60 3.22 -8.29 6.72
CA ALA A 60 3.47 -9.71 6.86
C ALA A 60 3.25 -10.20 8.29
N LEU A 61 2.63 -11.37 8.44
CA LEU A 61 2.42 -12.05 9.72
C LEU A 61 3.75 -12.38 10.41
N GLU A 62 3.70 -12.56 11.73
CA GLU A 62 4.85 -13.04 12.50
C GLU A 62 5.39 -14.35 11.93
N ASN A 63 6.71 -14.53 11.99
CA ASN A 63 7.43 -15.66 11.39
C ASN A 63 7.16 -15.85 9.88
N LEU A 64 6.67 -14.81 9.20
CA LEU A 64 6.29 -14.83 7.79
C LEU A 64 5.33 -15.99 7.45
N GLN A 65 4.34 -16.21 8.31
CA GLN A 65 3.33 -17.26 8.13
C GLN A 65 2.08 -16.76 7.41
N GLY A 66 2.24 -15.80 6.50
CA GLY A 66 1.19 -15.24 5.66
C GLY A 66 1.14 -13.72 5.67
N GLU A 67 0.04 -13.17 5.14
CA GLU A 67 -0.12 -11.75 4.86
C GLU A 67 -1.19 -11.08 5.73
N ILE A 68 -1.03 -9.78 5.91
CA ILE A 68 -1.94 -8.89 6.60
C ILE A 68 -2.44 -7.84 5.61
N GLN A 69 -3.75 -7.60 5.66
CA GLN A 69 -4.48 -6.59 4.91
C GLN A 69 -5.79 -6.29 5.66
N ILE A 70 -5.98 -5.03 5.96
CA ILE A 70 -7.15 -4.54 6.68
C ILE A 70 -7.75 -3.46 5.82
N PHE A 71 -8.99 -3.68 5.40
CA PHE A 71 -9.77 -2.73 4.59
C PHE A 71 -10.87 -2.18 5.47
N ASP A 72 -10.87 -0.88 5.73
CA ASP A 72 -11.87 -0.19 6.55
C ASP A 72 -12.13 -0.93 7.89
N SER A 73 -11.06 -1.29 8.60
CA SER A 73 -11.11 -2.00 9.89
C SER A 73 -11.65 -3.43 9.82
N LYS A 74 -11.79 -4.02 8.63
CA LYS A 74 -12.07 -5.45 8.43
C LYS A 74 -10.78 -6.17 8.01
N PRO A 75 -10.18 -7.03 8.87
CA PRO A 75 -9.02 -7.82 8.50
C PRO A 75 -9.39 -8.94 7.53
N PHE A 76 -8.43 -9.35 6.70
CA PHE A 76 -8.59 -10.49 5.80
C PHE A 76 -7.38 -11.43 5.85
N ASN A 77 -6.63 -11.47 6.95
CA ASN A 77 -5.27 -12.04 6.98
C ASN A 77 -5.22 -13.43 6.34
N SER A 78 -4.28 -13.63 5.41
CA SER A 78 -4.19 -14.85 4.62
C SER A 78 -3.01 -15.70 5.03
N ALA A 79 -3.17 -17.03 4.98
CA ALA A 79 -2.10 -17.98 5.27
C ALA A 79 -2.21 -19.22 4.37
N GLY A 80 -1.07 -19.81 4.03
CA GLY A 80 -1.00 -21.07 3.28
C GLY A 80 -1.04 -22.28 4.21
N ILE A 81 -2.08 -23.13 4.11
CA ILE A 81 -2.20 -24.39 4.85
C ILE A 81 -2.46 -25.52 3.88
N ASN A 82 -1.57 -26.53 3.84
CA ASN A 82 -1.69 -27.70 2.95
C ASN A 82 -2.02 -27.31 1.49
N GLU A 83 -1.27 -26.33 0.94
CA GLU A 83 -1.45 -25.79 -0.42
C GLU A 83 -2.80 -25.10 -0.67
N LYS A 84 -3.58 -24.82 0.39
CA LYS A 84 -4.82 -24.03 0.34
C LYS A 84 -4.62 -22.69 1.03
N ILE A 85 -5.48 -21.75 0.66
CA ILE A 85 -5.53 -20.42 1.27
C ILE A 85 -6.57 -20.45 2.40
N GLU A 86 -6.17 -20.01 3.59
CA GLU A 86 -7.06 -19.69 4.69
C GLU A 86 -7.13 -18.18 4.87
N ILE A 87 -8.34 -17.64 5.01
CA ILE A 87 -8.61 -16.23 5.31
C ILE A 87 -9.11 -16.11 6.75
N SER A 88 -8.51 -15.21 7.53
CA SER A 88 -8.85 -14.96 8.92
C SER A 88 -9.17 -13.49 9.17
N ASN A 89 -10.42 -13.19 9.53
CA ASN A 89 -10.87 -11.83 9.86
C ASN A 89 -10.52 -11.40 11.30
N SER A 90 -9.49 -12.00 11.92
CA SER A 90 -9.15 -11.79 13.33
C SER A 90 -8.06 -10.72 13.54
N TYR A 91 -8.18 -9.96 14.63
CA TYR A 91 -7.14 -9.08 15.16
C TYR A 91 -6.18 -9.77 16.15
N SER A 92 -6.31 -11.08 16.38
CA SER A 92 -5.48 -11.83 17.33
C SER A 92 -4.06 -12.14 16.82
N LYS A 93 -3.76 -11.78 15.57
CA LYS A 93 -2.48 -12.06 14.92
C LYS A 93 -1.43 -10.98 15.26
N LYS A 94 -0.17 -11.29 14.97
CA LYS A 94 0.96 -10.37 15.11
C LYS A 94 1.67 -10.20 13.78
N ALA A 95 2.40 -9.10 13.64
CA ALA A 95 3.05 -8.70 12.40
C ALA A 95 4.57 -8.60 12.59
N SER A 96 5.34 -9.13 11.65
CA SER A 96 6.78 -8.84 11.52
C SER A 96 7.02 -7.52 10.80
N LEU A 97 6.09 -7.16 9.90
CA LEU A 97 6.03 -5.88 9.20
C LEU A 97 4.57 -5.43 9.15
N LEU A 98 4.32 -4.17 9.46
CA LEU A 98 3.00 -3.57 9.28
C LEU A 98 3.17 -2.10 8.89
N VAL A 99 2.42 -1.63 7.91
CA VAL A 99 2.16 -0.21 7.65
C VAL A 99 0.66 0.02 7.70
N TYR A 100 0.22 1.10 8.34
CA TYR A 100 -1.18 1.41 8.53
C TYR A 100 -1.47 2.90 8.64
N ALA A 101 -2.72 3.28 8.36
CA ALA A 101 -3.25 4.62 8.56
C ALA A 101 -4.75 4.55 8.90
N GLN A 102 -5.27 5.66 9.46
CA GLN A 102 -6.72 5.86 9.61
C GLN A 102 -7.19 6.88 8.57
N VAL A 103 -8.13 6.49 7.70
CA VAL A 103 -8.62 7.34 6.61
C VAL A 103 -10.14 7.27 6.53
N SER A 104 -10.82 8.27 7.04
CA SER A 104 -12.30 8.29 7.11
C SER A 104 -12.98 8.71 5.82
N GLU A 105 -12.28 9.42 4.93
CA GLU A 105 -12.84 9.93 3.68
C GLU A 105 -11.85 9.78 2.52
N TRP A 106 -12.40 9.41 1.37
CA TRP A 106 -11.67 9.19 0.14
C TRP A 106 -12.20 10.07 -0.99
N THR A 107 -11.31 10.52 -1.88
CA THR A 107 -11.64 11.11 -3.17
C THR A 107 -11.45 10.04 -4.25
N GLU A 108 -12.50 9.79 -5.03
CA GLU A 108 -12.48 8.81 -6.13
C GLU A 108 -12.08 9.48 -7.45
N ILE A 109 -11.22 8.79 -8.21
CA ILE A 109 -10.64 9.27 -9.46
C ILE A 109 -10.65 8.10 -10.45
N ASN A 110 -11.31 8.27 -11.59
CA ASN A 110 -11.26 7.28 -12.66
C ASN A 110 -9.87 7.27 -13.29
N ILE A 111 -9.25 6.10 -13.37
CA ILE A 111 -7.95 5.93 -14.02
C ILE A 111 -8.19 5.92 -15.55
N PRO A 112 -7.48 6.76 -16.32
CA PRO A 112 -7.54 6.72 -17.78
C PRO A 112 -7.12 5.34 -18.31
N ASN A 113 -7.82 4.88 -19.35
CA ASN A 113 -7.66 3.55 -19.92
C ASN A 113 -6.30 3.34 -20.62
N GLU A 114 -5.53 4.41 -20.80
CA GLU A 114 -4.17 4.42 -21.34
C GLU A 114 -3.10 4.04 -20.30
N ILE A 115 -3.44 4.06 -19.00
CA ILE A 115 -2.57 3.60 -17.92
C ILE A 115 -2.72 2.08 -17.81
N LEU A 116 -1.73 1.35 -18.32
CA LEU A 116 -1.80 -0.11 -18.48
C LEU A 116 -0.79 -0.86 -17.61
N SER A 117 0.36 -0.27 -17.31
CA SER A 117 1.44 -0.92 -16.58
C SER A 117 1.54 -0.49 -15.12
N TYR A 118 2.18 -1.33 -14.31
CA TYR A 118 2.51 -1.03 -12.91
C TYR A 118 3.33 0.25 -12.74
N GLU A 119 4.29 0.51 -13.63
CA GLU A 119 5.14 1.72 -13.60
C GLU A 119 4.34 2.99 -13.96
N GLN A 120 3.47 2.89 -14.98
CA GLN A 120 2.57 4.00 -15.34
C GLN A 120 1.61 4.31 -14.19
N LEU A 121 1.10 3.28 -13.51
CA LEU A 121 0.24 3.44 -12.33
C LEU A 121 0.97 4.12 -11.18
N GLU A 122 2.22 3.74 -10.88
CA GLU A 122 3.00 4.40 -9.82
C GLU A 122 3.16 5.90 -10.09
N THR A 123 3.52 6.25 -11.33
CA THR A 123 3.67 7.64 -11.76
C THR A 123 2.35 8.39 -11.66
N TYR A 124 1.26 7.78 -12.16
CA TYR A 124 -0.07 8.36 -12.13
C TYR A 124 -0.58 8.60 -10.70
N ILE A 125 -0.33 7.68 -9.77
CA ILE A 125 -0.71 7.84 -8.36
C ILE A 125 0.01 9.05 -7.74
N ALA A 126 1.31 9.20 -7.99
CA ALA A 126 2.08 10.35 -7.48
C ALA A 126 1.53 11.66 -8.05
N GLU A 127 1.29 11.74 -9.35
CA GLU A 127 0.70 12.91 -10.01
C GLU A 127 -0.68 13.26 -9.41
N LYS A 128 -1.56 12.27 -9.26
CA LYS A 128 -2.90 12.49 -8.68
C LYS A 128 -2.86 12.81 -7.20
N ALA A 129 -1.88 12.31 -6.45
CA ALA A 129 -1.66 12.69 -5.07
C ALA A 129 -1.31 14.18 -4.95
N GLU A 130 -0.39 14.68 -5.77
CA GLU A 130 -0.03 16.11 -5.80
C GLU A 130 -1.22 17.00 -6.22
N GLU A 131 -1.94 16.62 -7.28
CA GLU A 131 -3.16 17.33 -7.72
C GLU A 131 -4.23 17.38 -6.61
N ASN A 132 -4.31 16.32 -5.79
CA ASN A 132 -5.20 16.22 -4.63
C ASN A 132 -4.58 16.77 -3.34
N ARG A 133 -3.48 17.55 -3.45
CA ARG A 133 -2.83 18.29 -2.36
C ARG A 133 -2.22 17.40 -1.28
N LEU A 134 -1.91 16.15 -1.59
CA LEU A 134 -1.09 15.30 -0.74
C LEU A 134 0.39 15.66 -0.95
N ASP A 135 1.14 15.64 0.15
CA ASP A 135 2.60 15.79 0.15
C ASP A 135 3.24 14.44 -0.22
N VAL A 136 3.71 14.30 -1.47
CA VAL A 136 4.30 13.04 -1.98
C VAL A 136 5.70 12.72 -1.42
N ASP A 137 6.32 13.66 -0.71
CA ASP A 137 7.52 13.37 0.09
C ASP A 137 7.17 12.63 1.40
N LYS A 138 5.89 12.64 1.80
CA LYS A 138 5.36 11.86 2.91
C LYS A 138 4.66 10.59 2.42
N PRO A 139 4.68 9.52 3.21
CA PRO A 139 3.92 8.32 2.87
C PRO A 139 2.41 8.56 2.92
N PHE A 140 1.65 7.90 2.04
CA PHE A 140 0.19 7.93 2.03
C PHE A 140 -0.42 6.60 1.59
N PRO A 141 -1.59 6.21 2.13
CA PRO A 141 -2.35 5.08 1.63
C PRO A 141 -3.15 5.47 0.39
N PHE A 142 -3.50 4.49 -0.43
CA PHE A 142 -4.44 4.61 -1.54
C PHE A 142 -5.21 3.30 -1.71
N LEU A 143 -6.36 3.36 -2.37
CA LEU A 143 -7.09 2.18 -2.79
C LEU A 143 -7.17 2.14 -4.31
N LEU A 144 -7.21 0.94 -4.87
CA LEU A 144 -7.65 0.69 -6.24
C LEU A 144 -8.83 -0.27 -6.20
N GLU A 145 -9.85 0.02 -6.98
CA GLU A 145 -11.02 -0.84 -7.13
C GLU A 145 -11.24 -1.13 -8.62
N GLY A 146 -11.62 -2.37 -8.92
CA GLY A 146 -11.99 -2.78 -10.26
C GLY A 146 -11.43 -4.14 -10.65
N LYS A 147 -11.31 -4.33 -11.96
CA LYS A 147 -10.90 -5.59 -12.56
C LYS A 147 -9.63 -5.41 -13.39
N PRO A 148 -8.44 -5.67 -12.83
CA PRO A 148 -7.21 -5.67 -13.60
C PRO A 148 -7.24 -6.71 -14.72
N GLU A 149 -6.43 -6.50 -15.77
CA GLU A 149 -6.23 -7.54 -16.80
C GLU A 149 -5.56 -8.75 -16.15
N SER A 150 -4.49 -8.52 -15.39
CA SER A 150 -3.83 -9.55 -14.59
C SER A 150 -3.14 -8.97 -13.35
N ILE A 151 -3.04 -9.77 -12.29
CA ILE A 151 -2.11 -9.52 -11.17
C ILE A 151 -1.28 -10.77 -10.90
N ASP A 152 -0.02 -10.57 -10.51
CA ASP A 152 0.82 -11.61 -9.91
C ASP A 152 0.82 -11.41 -8.40
N TRP A 153 0.72 -12.51 -7.64
CA TRP A 153 0.54 -12.45 -6.20
C TRP A 153 1.16 -13.63 -5.47
N HIS A 154 1.39 -13.44 -4.16
CA HIS A 154 1.79 -14.51 -3.25
C HIS A 154 1.23 -14.34 -1.82
N ILE A 155 1.34 -15.42 -1.05
CA ILE A 155 1.14 -15.49 0.39
C ILE A 155 2.35 -16.24 0.97
N ILE A 156 3.12 -15.58 1.82
CA ILE A 156 4.34 -16.18 2.38
C ILE A 156 3.97 -17.35 3.29
N LYS A 157 4.77 -18.42 3.24
CA LYS A 157 4.72 -19.53 4.20
C LYS A 157 6.13 -19.99 4.49
N TRP A 158 6.85 -19.17 5.24
CA TRP A 158 8.29 -19.37 5.46
C TRP A 158 8.59 -20.57 6.36
N GLU A 159 9.69 -21.28 6.10
CA GLU A 159 10.17 -22.30 7.02
C GLU A 159 10.92 -21.66 8.19
N ILE A 160 10.41 -21.82 9.41
CA ILE A 160 11.03 -21.24 10.61
C ILE A 160 12.41 -21.87 10.82
N GLY A 161 13.44 -21.02 10.85
CA GLY A 161 14.84 -21.45 10.99
C GLY A 161 15.60 -21.50 9.66
N ASP A 162 14.92 -21.34 8.52
CA ASP A 162 15.58 -21.14 7.24
C ASP A 162 16.19 -19.72 7.19
N ASN A 163 17.52 -19.67 7.12
CA ASN A 163 18.30 -18.43 7.07
C ASN A 163 18.73 -18.04 5.65
N ASP A 164 18.46 -18.88 4.65
CA ASP A 164 18.75 -18.58 3.24
C ASP A 164 17.56 -17.84 2.63
N HIS A 165 17.49 -16.53 2.90
CA HIS A 165 16.34 -15.70 2.50
C HIS A 165 16.59 -14.98 1.18
N SER A 166 16.30 -15.65 0.06
CA SER A 166 16.27 -15.02 -1.27
C SER A 166 14.87 -14.47 -1.61
N HIS A 167 14.80 -13.51 -2.53
CA HIS A 167 13.52 -12.96 -3.00
C HIS A 167 12.65 -14.03 -3.68
N GLN A 168 13.26 -14.90 -4.49
CA GLN A 168 12.54 -15.99 -5.14
C GLN A 168 11.95 -16.97 -4.12
N LYS A 169 12.74 -17.40 -3.13
CA LYS A 169 12.24 -18.28 -2.05
C LYS A 169 11.10 -17.62 -1.28
N HIS A 170 11.14 -16.31 -1.09
CA HIS A 170 10.10 -15.58 -0.36
C HIS A 170 8.75 -15.71 -1.07
N ILE A 171 8.71 -15.41 -2.37
CA ILE A 171 7.51 -15.52 -3.21
C ILE A 171 7.03 -16.98 -3.29
N GLU A 172 7.95 -17.91 -3.55
CA GLU A 172 7.60 -19.31 -3.80
C GLU A 172 7.33 -20.14 -2.52
N SER A 173 7.54 -19.56 -1.33
CA SER A 173 7.40 -20.29 -0.05
C SER A 173 5.97 -20.77 0.25
N GLY A 174 4.95 -20.11 -0.30
CA GLY A 174 3.55 -20.43 -0.08
C GLY A 174 2.71 -20.29 -1.35
N PRO A 175 1.37 -20.25 -1.22
CA PRO A 175 0.48 -20.07 -2.38
C PRO A 175 0.83 -18.80 -3.16
N HIS A 176 0.95 -18.92 -4.48
CA HIS A 176 1.26 -17.82 -5.39
C HIS A 176 0.66 -18.10 -6.76
N GLY A 177 0.60 -17.10 -7.62
CA GLY A 177 0.21 -17.27 -9.01
C GLY A 177 -0.27 -15.98 -9.67
N THR A 178 -1.01 -16.15 -10.76
CA THR A 178 -1.60 -15.04 -11.53
C THR A 178 -3.12 -15.13 -11.47
N LEU A 179 -3.79 -14.02 -11.21
CA LEU A 179 -5.23 -13.87 -11.39
C LEU A 179 -5.49 -12.98 -12.61
N GLU A 180 -6.34 -13.45 -13.51
CA GLU A 180 -6.76 -12.68 -14.68
C GLU A 180 -8.20 -12.20 -14.52
N LYS A 181 -8.48 -10.97 -14.97
CA LYS A 181 -9.84 -10.42 -15.10
C LYS A 181 -10.74 -10.69 -13.89
N THR A 182 -10.17 -10.55 -12.70
CA THR A 182 -10.86 -10.83 -11.43
C THR A 182 -11.18 -9.51 -10.73
N GLU A 183 -12.43 -9.32 -10.33
CA GLU A 183 -12.85 -8.14 -9.56
C GLU A 183 -12.20 -8.17 -8.17
N MET A 184 -11.61 -7.06 -7.73
CA MET A 184 -10.86 -6.99 -6.47
C MET A 184 -10.75 -5.57 -5.92
N ASP A 185 -10.45 -5.50 -4.63
CA ASP A 185 -10.00 -4.28 -3.96
C ASP A 185 -8.52 -4.42 -3.62
N ILE A 186 -7.76 -3.36 -3.86
CA ILE A 186 -6.32 -3.30 -3.61
C ILE A 186 -6.05 -2.14 -2.68
N LEU A 187 -5.31 -2.43 -1.61
CA LEU A 187 -4.78 -1.44 -0.70
C LEU A 187 -3.31 -1.22 -1.01
N GLY A 188 -2.93 0.04 -1.19
CA GLY A 188 -1.56 0.44 -1.40
C GLY A 188 -1.08 1.44 -0.38
N PHE A 189 0.23 1.41 -0.12
CA PHE A 189 0.96 2.52 0.50
C PHE A 189 2.04 3.00 -0.45
N TYR A 190 2.04 4.31 -0.72
CA TYR A 190 3.08 4.98 -1.51
C TYR A 190 4.09 5.64 -0.57
N SER A 191 5.39 5.50 -0.86
CA SER A 191 6.44 6.33 -0.26
C SER A 191 7.76 6.31 -1.02
N SER A 192 8.27 7.49 -1.34
CA SER A 192 9.63 7.71 -1.89
C SER A 192 10.76 7.68 -0.87
N ARG A 193 10.42 7.59 0.43
CA ARG A 193 11.38 7.71 1.55
C ARG A 193 11.56 6.42 2.36
N HIS A 194 10.81 5.36 2.05
CA HIS A 194 10.74 4.13 2.85
C HIS A 194 11.10 2.84 2.10
N HIS A 195 11.91 2.94 1.04
CA HIS A 195 12.48 1.78 0.34
C HIS A 195 13.21 0.84 1.30
N ALA A 196 12.94 -0.47 1.14
CA ALA A 196 13.43 -1.53 2.02
C ALA A 196 13.02 -1.39 3.50
N ILE A 197 12.05 -0.52 3.81
CA ILE A 197 11.37 -0.45 5.11
C ILE A 197 10.00 -1.09 4.96
N PHE A 198 9.05 -0.42 4.31
CA PHE A 198 7.75 -1.02 3.99
C PHE A 198 7.42 -0.92 2.51
N THR A 199 8.27 -0.33 1.66
CA THR A 199 8.17 -0.46 0.20
C THR A 199 9.32 -1.30 -0.31
N HIS A 200 9.13 -1.95 -1.47
CA HIS A 200 10.20 -2.68 -2.12
C HIS A 200 11.34 -1.71 -2.51
N HIS A 201 12.52 -2.22 -2.85
CA HIS A 201 13.67 -1.35 -3.13
C HIS A 201 13.64 -0.74 -4.55
N THR A 202 12.72 -1.20 -5.41
CA THR A 202 12.60 -0.79 -6.82
C THR A 202 11.33 -0.02 -7.14
N THR A 203 10.41 0.15 -6.18
CA THR A 203 9.11 0.79 -6.37
C THR A 203 8.73 1.56 -5.12
N ASN A 204 8.04 2.68 -5.31
CA ASN A 204 7.50 3.49 -4.23
C ASN A 204 6.21 2.89 -3.65
N MET A 205 5.69 1.79 -4.18
CA MET A 205 4.43 1.18 -3.77
C MET A 205 4.64 -0.14 -3.01
N HIS A 206 3.73 -0.41 -2.07
CA HIS A 206 3.53 -1.71 -1.47
C HIS A 206 2.04 -2.02 -1.51
N LEU A 207 1.66 -3.10 -2.20
CA LEU A 207 0.29 -3.44 -2.51
C LEU A 207 -0.12 -4.79 -1.93
N HIS A 208 -1.29 -4.82 -1.31
CA HIS A 208 -1.99 -6.05 -0.95
C HIS A 208 -3.41 -5.98 -1.52
N PHE A 209 -4.03 -7.12 -1.77
CA PHE A 209 -5.36 -7.18 -2.39
C PHE A 209 -6.28 -8.16 -1.65
N LYS A 210 -7.58 -8.07 -1.97
CA LYS A 210 -8.56 -9.13 -1.76
C LYS A 210 -9.49 -9.24 -2.96
N THR A 211 -9.86 -10.45 -3.36
CA THR A 211 -10.88 -10.67 -4.40
C THR A 211 -12.25 -10.23 -3.90
N ALA A 212 -13.15 -9.86 -4.81
CA ALA A 212 -14.50 -9.42 -4.48
C ALA A 212 -15.33 -10.52 -3.77
N ASP A 213 -15.04 -11.79 -4.04
CA ASP A 213 -15.66 -12.93 -3.36
C ASP A 213 -14.99 -13.29 -2.02
N GLU A 214 -14.00 -12.49 -1.59
CA GLU A 214 -13.23 -12.61 -0.36
C GLU A 214 -12.49 -13.96 -0.18
N LYS A 215 -12.35 -14.77 -1.25
CA LYS A 215 -11.70 -16.08 -1.19
C LYS A 215 -10.17 -16.04 -1.25
N ILE A 216 -9.61 -15.02 -1.90
CA ILE A 216 -8.17 -14.86 -2.05
C ILE A 216 -7.78 -13.46 -1.62
N ALA A 217 -6.71 -13.36 -0.86
CA ALA A 217 -6.12 -12.11 -0.47
C ALA A 217 -4.64 -12.32 -0.14
N GLY A 218 -3.78 -11.36 -0.44
CA GLY A 218 -2.33 -11.54 -0.29
C GLY A 218 -1.55 -10.33 -0.75
N HIS A 219 -0.24 -10.53 -0.90
CA HIS A 219 0.66 -9.55 -1.48
C HIS A 219 0.48 -9.50 -3.00
N LEU A 220 0.58 -8.32 -3.60
CA LEU A 220 0.53 -8.12 -5.05
C LEU A 220 1.93 -7.76 -5.55
N ASP A 221 2.52 -8.66 -6.33
CA ASP A 221 3.89 -8.56 -6.86
C ASP A 221 3.96 -7.73 -8.15
N GLY A 222 2.92 -7.83 -8.99
CA GLY A 222 2.80 -7.09 -10.24
C GLY A 222 1.36 -6.98 -10.73
N MET A 223 1.12 -6.06 -11.66
CA MET A 223 -0.20 -5.82 -12.26
C MET A 223 -0.11 -5.33 -13.70
N LYS A 224 -1.07 -5.77 -14.52
CA LYS A 224 -1.54 -5.08 -15.72
C LYS A 224 -2.93 -4.52 -15.44
N LEU A 225 -3.09 -3.21 -15.59
CA LEU A 225 -4.35 -2.54 -15.29
C LEU A 225 -5.42 -2.93 -16.31
N GLY A 226 -6.64 -3.03 -15.80
CA GLY A 226 -7.82 -3.19 -16.62
C GLY A 226 -8.45 -1.83 -16.92
N GLN A 227 -9.57 -1.88 -17.61
CA GLN A 227 -10.32 -0.69 -18.01
C GLN A 227 -11.23 -0.21 -16.87
N ASN A 228 -11.46 1.10 -16.79
CA ASN A 228 -12.36 1.74 -15.82
C ASN A 228 -12.03 1.44 -14.35
N MET A 229 -10.75 1.22 -14.03
CA MET A 229 -10.31 1.10 -12.64
C MET A 229 -10.43 2.46 -11.93
N VAL A 230 -10.68 2.42 -10.62
CA VAL A 230 -10.85 3.62 -9.79
C VAL A 230 -9.70 3.70 -8.80
N LEU A 231 -9.04 4.85 -8.76
CA LEU A 231 -8.10 5.23 -7.71
C LEU A 231 -8.85 5.99 -6.62
N LYS A 232 -8.61 5.64 -5.36
CA LYS A 232 -9.07 6.42 -4.20
C LYS A 232 -7.89 6.96 -3.42
N LEU A 233 -7.89 8.27 -3.20
CA LEU A 233 -6.89 8.98 -2.41
C LEU A 233 -7.52 9.58 -1.15
N PRO A 234 -6.81 9.67 -0.02
CA PRO A 234 -7.34 10.30 1.18
C PRO A 234 -7.76 11.74 0.90
N LYS A 235 -8.94 12.12 1.38
CA LYS A 235 -9.46 13.46 1.17
C LYS A 235 -8.63 14.48 1.97
N PRO A 236 -8.10 15.54 1.34
CA PRO A 236 -7.38 16.57 2.05
C PRO A 236 -8.31 17.34 2.99
N ASN A 237 -7.75 17.97 4.01
CA ASN A 237 -8.50 18.80 4.94
C ASN A 237 -9.35 19.85 4.22
N LYS A 238 -10.63 19.95 4.58
CA LYS A 238 -11.44 21.13 4.26
C LYS A 238 -10.87 22.28 5.10
N LYS A 239 -10.32 23.30 4.43
CA LYS A 239 -10.01 24.58 5.08
C LYS A 239 -11.29 25.26 5.53
#